data_AF-A0A7Y3JAZ9-F1
#
_entry.id   AF-A0A7Y3JAZ9-F1
#
_cell.length_a   1.000
_cell.length_b   1.000
_cell.length_c   1.000
_cell.angle_alpha   90.00
_cell.angle_beta   90.00
_cell.angle_gamma   90.00
#
_symmetry.space_group_name_H-M   'P 1'
#
loop_
_entity.id
_entity.type
_entity.pdbx_description
1 polymer ?
#
loop_
_entity_poly.entity_id
_entity_poly.type
_entity_poly.pdbx_seq_one_letter_code
_entity_poly.pdbx_strand_id
1 'polypeptide(L)'
;MSTIDDIDHGRELLLHGSQYRRVDDSKMISLARALDTPGLQICAYPVTPDIRLSSGETAAFLGHVRSSGWREDFDVNLQCLSEVDGEPLLTGWMSLEKFRGFLASCVMDTVDIHDPVRLAAARLHAAVGEWATLGAHDVCFEGYATNAKNKGATP
;
A
#
# COMPACT_ATOMS: atom_id res chain seq x y z
N MET A 1 0.61 -8.49 -14.92
CA MET A 1 0.67 -8.16 -13.49
C MET A 1 0.82 -6.66 -13.42
N SER A 2 0.07 -5.98 -12.55
CA SER A 2 0.18 -4.52 -12.41
C SER A 2 1.53 -4.16 -11.79
N THR A 3 1.99 -2.94 -12.04
CA THR A 3 3.24 -2.39 -11.50
C THR A 3 2.99 -1.01 -10.90
N ILE A 4 3.92 -0.49 -10.11
CA ILE A 4 3.84 0.87 -9.57
C ILE A 4 3.67 1.95 -10.65
N ASP A 5 4.14 1.69 -11.88
CA ASP A 5 3.97 2.59 -13.03
C ASP A 5 2.50 2.65 -13.52
N ASP A 6 1.67 1.69 -13.11
CA ASP A 6 0.24 1.68 -13.41
C ASP A 6 -0.58 2.50 -12.39
N ILE A 7 0.02 2.98 -11.30
CA ILE A 7 -0.64 3.85 -10.30
C ILE A 7 -0.64 5.31 -10.80
N ASP A 8 -1.75 6.03 -10.59
CA ASP A 8 -1.85 7.46 -10.94
C ASP A 8 -1.10 8.32 -9.91
N HIS A 9 0.09 8.78 -10.30
CA HIS A 9 0.94 9.64 -9.49
C HIS A 9 0.33 11.03 -9.22
N GLY A 10 -0.70 11.43 -9.98
CA GLY A 10 -1.41 12.70 -9.79
C GLY A 10 -2.44 12.65 -8.65
N ARG A 11 -2.62 11.50 -7.99
CA ARG A 11 -3.63 11.27 -6.97
C ARG A 11 -3.02 10.86 -5.63
N GLU A 12 -3.86 10.83 -4.61
CA GLU A 12 -3.45 10.35 -3.30
C GLU A 12 -3.11 8.87 -3.32
N LEU A 13 -2.11 8.50 -2.53
CA LEU A 13 -1.80 7.11 -2.18
C LEU A 13 -2.21 6.89 -0.72
N LEU A 14 -3.01 5.86 -0.49
CA LEU A 14 -3.47 5.47 0.85
C LEU A 14 -2.55 4.39 1.40
N LEU A 15 -2.21 4.46 2.69
CA LEU A 15 -1.42 3.44 3.38
C LEU A 15 -1.98 3.14 4.76
N HIS A 16 -2.00 1.87 5.15
CA HIS A 16 -2.34 1.46 6.51
C HIS A 16 -1.60 0.19 6.93
N GLY A 17 -1.39 0.05 8.25
CA GLY A 17 -0.96 -1.21 8.84
C GLY A 17 -2.13 -2.19 8.91
N SER A 18 -1.88 -3.45 8.55
CA SER A 18 -2.87 -4.52 8.53
C SER A 18 -2.50 -5.65 9.47
N GLN A 19 -3.49 -6.16 10.19
CA GLN A 19 -3.38 -7.37 11.01
C GLN A 19 -4.35 -8.45 10.53
N TYR A 20 -3.96 -9.71 10.65
CA TYR A 20 -4.82 -10.83 10.31
C TYR A 20 -5.67 -11.23 11.53
N ARG A 21 -6.98 -11.24 11.36
CA ARG A 21 -7.92 -11.67 12.40
C ARG A 21 -8.79 -12.80 11.89
N ARG A 22 -9.19 -13.65 12.83
CA ARG A 22 -10.21 -14.65 12.56
C ARG A 22 -11.57 -13.96 12.51
N VAL A 23 -12.35 -14.28 11.48
CA VAL A 23 -13.70 -13.80 11.26
C VAL A 23 -14.67 -14.72 12.02
N ASP A 24 -15.50 -14.11 12.86
CA ASP A 24 -16.51 -14.82 13.67
C ASP A 24 -17.88 -14.91 12.96
N ASP A 25 -17.95 -14.55 11.68
CA ASP A 25 -19.15 -14.66 10.86
C ASP A 25 -19.53 -16.14 10.65
N SER A 26 -20.74 -16.49 11.04
CA SER A 26 -21.22 -17.87 11.01
C SER A 26 -21.28 -18.45 9.60
N LYS A 27 -21.55 -17.64 8.57
CA LYS A 27 -21.56 -18.10 7.17
C LYS A 27 -20.15 -18.37 6.68
N MET A 28 -19.19 -17.48 7.01
CA MET A 28 -17.77 -17.69 6.67
C MET A 28 -17.21 -18.94 7.34
N ILE A 29 -17.56 -19.19 8.62
CA ILE A 29 -17.16 -20.40 9.34
C ILE A 29 -17.75 -21.65 8.67
N SER A 30 -19.05 -21.63 8.33
CA SER A 30 -19.71 -22.75 7.64
C SER A 30 -19.10 -23.01 6.26
N LEU A 31 -18.82 -21.96 5.49
CA LEU A 31 -18.19 -22.06 4.18
C LEU A 31 -16.77 -22.63 4.27
N ALA A 32 -15.95 -22.12 5.19
CA ALA A 32 -14.60 -22.60 5.42
C ALA A 32 -14.56 -24.09 5.79
N ARG A 33 -15.54 -24.56 6.58
CA ARG A 33 -15.68 -25.98 6.90
C ARG A 33 -16.12 -26.80 5.70
N ALA A 34 -17.08 -26.31 4.91
CA ALA A 34 -17.59 -27.02 3.74
C ALA A 34 -16.52 -27.19 2.65
N LEU A 35 -15.59 -26.24 2.53
CA LEU A 35 -14.50 -26.26 1.55
C LEU A 35 -13.19 -26.85 2.10
N ASP A 36 -13.18 -27.35 3.34
CA ASP A 36 -11.96 -27.77 4.06
C ASP A 36 -10.81 -26.75 3.95
N THR A 37 -11.16 -25.47 4.01
CA THR A 37 -10.23 -24.34 3.83
C THR A 37 -10.33 -23.42 5.05
N PRO A 38 -9.64 -23.75 6.17
CA PRO A 38 -9.69 -22.95 7.40
C PRO A 38 -9.22 -21.50 7.20
N GLY A 39 -8.34 -21.26 6.22
CA GLY A 39 -7.80 -19.94 5.88
C GLY A 39 -8.86 -18.93 5.43
N LEU A 40 -10.03 -19.37 4.93
CA LEU A 40 -11.14 -18.48 4.58
C LEU A 40 -11.70 -17.71 5.79
N GLN A 41 -11.40 -18.14 7.00
CA GLN A 41 -11.77 -17.43 8.23
C GLN A 41 -10.76 -16.34 8.59
N ILE A 42 -9.69 -16.15 7.84
CA ILE A 42 -8.66 -15.16 8.16
C ILE A 42 -8.79 -13.98 7.21
N CYS A 43 -9.03 -12.80 7.75
CA CYS A 43 -9.09 -11.56 6.96
C CYS A 43 -8.08 -10.54 7.49
N ALA A 44 -7.54 -9.74 6.57
CA ALA A 44 -6.74 -8.57 6.90
C ALA A 44 -7.67 -7.43 7.34
N TYR A 45 -7.32 -6.77 8.44
CA TYR A 45 -8.03 -5.60 8.95
C TYR A 45 -7.04 -4.46 9.21
N PRO A 46 -7.38 -3.21 8.82
CA PRO A 46 -6.58 -2.06 9.15
C PRO A 46 -6.53 -1.88 10.68
N VAL A 47 -5.35 -1.53 11.20
CA VAL A 47 -5.15 -1.31 12.65
C VAL A 47 -5.40 0.13 13.06
N THR A 48 -5.34 1.06 12.12
CA THR A 48 -5.69 2.49 12.26
C THR A 48 -6.39 2.98 10.99
N PRO A 49 -6.98 4.19 10.98
CA PRO A 49 -7.34 4.86 9.73
C PRO A 49 -6.15 5.02 8.77
N ASP A 50 -6.46 5.18 7.47
CA ASP A 50 -5.46 5.33 6.42
C ASP A 50 -4.66 6.63 6.56
N ILE A 51 -3.37 6.53 6.24
CA ILE A 51 -2.51 7.68 5.98
C ILE A 51 -2.60 8.00 4.50
N ARG A 52 -2.82 9.28 4.21
CA ARG A 52 -2.94 9.81 2.85
C ARG A 52 -1.67 10.58 2.51
N LEU A 53 -0.98 10.11 1.46
CA LEU A 53 0.01 10.93 0.77
C LEU A 53 -0.71 11.83 -0.21
N SER A 54 -0.41 13.14 -0.15
CA SER A 54 -0.87 14.09 -1.17
C SER A 54 -0.31 13.73 -2.54
N SER A 55 -0.88 14.24 -3.64
CA SER A 55 -0.40 13.93 -4.99
C SER A 55 1.10 14.23 -5.21
N GLY A 56 1.61 15.32 -4.63
CA GLY A 56 3.03 15.65 -4.67
C GLY A 56 3.90 14.62 -3.91
N GLU A 57 3.44 14.18 -2.74
CA GLU A 57 4.10 13.13 -1.97
C GLU A 57 4.01 11.77 -2.68
N THR A 58 2.87 11.41 -3.27
CA THR A 58 2.68 10.19 -4.06
C THR A 58 3.66 10.15 -5.22
N ALA A 59 3.72 11.20 -6.03
CA ALA A 59 4.61 11.27 -7.18
C ALA A 59 6.09 11.13 -6.77
N ALA A 60 6.48 11.79 -5.67
CA ALA A 60 7.83 11.71 -5.15
C ALA A 60 8.13 10.31 -4.59
N PHE A 61 7.23 9.75 -3.79
CA PHE A 61 7.34 8.44 -3.16
C PHE A 61 7.46 7.32 -4.21
N LEU A 62 6.52 7.24 -5.16
CA LEU A 62 6.55 6.25 -6.24
C LEU A 62 7.72 6.51 -7.20
N GLY A 63 8.11 7.77 -7.39
CA GLY A 63 9.31 8.14 -8.11
C GLY A 63 10.57 7.55 -7.49
N HIS A 64 10.70 7.62 -6.16
CA HIS A 64 11.79 7.01 -5.42
C HIS A 64 11.75 5.48 -5.49
N VAL A 65 10.59 4.86 -5.28
CA VAL A 65 10.41 3.39 -5.42
C VAL A 65 10.93 2.94 -6.79
N ARG A 66 10.51 3.61 -7.86
CA ARG A 66 10.90 3.29 -9.25
C ARG A 66 12.40 3.37 -9.50
N SER A 67 13.11 4.27 -8.82
CA SER A 67 14.56 4.41 -8.93
C SER A 67 15.37 3.57 -7.93
N SER A 68 14.69 2.87 -7.00
CA SER A 68 15.32 2.12 -5.92
C SER A 68 15.36 0.62 -6.20
N GLY A 69 16.17 -0.12 -5.42
CA GLY A 69 16.16 -1.58 -5.42
C GLY A 69 14.87 -2.20 -4.88
N TRP A 70 13.95 -1.41 -4.32
CA TRP A 70 12.69 -1.90 -3.71
C TRP A 70 11.54 -2.08 -4.69
N ARG A 71 11.70 -1.68 -5.96
CA ARG A 71 10.62 -1.74 -6.96
C ARG A 71 9.93 -3.11 -7.01
N GLU A 72 10.70 -4.19 -7.03
CA GLU A 72 10.16 -5.54 -7.15
C GLU A 72 9.28 -5.92 -5.95
N ASP A 73 9.63 -5.47 -4.74
CA ASP A 73 8.82 -5.69 -3.53
C ASP A 73 7.47 -4.96 -3.57
N PHE A 74 7.37 -3.84 -4.28
CA PHE A 74 6.10 -3.15 -4.51
C PHE A 74 5.30 -3.79 -5.66
N ASP A 75 5.96 -4.24 -6.73
CA ASP A 75 5.30 -4.81 -7.92
C ASP A 75 4.71 -6.22 -7.65
N VAL A 76 5.35 -7.05 -6.81
CA VAL A 76 5.01 -8.47 -6.66
C VAL A 76 3.58 -8.75 -6.19
N ASN A 77 3.03 -7.90 -5.34
CA ASN A 77 1.70 -8.07 -4.74
C ASN A 77 0.68 -7.05 -5.25
N LEU A 78 1.03 -6.22 -6.24
CA LEU A 78 0.13 -5.17 -6.72
C LEU A 78 -0.95 -5.74 -7.64
N GLN A 79 -2.21 -5.60 -7.23
CA GLN A 79 -3.36 -6.17 -7.92
C GLN A 79 -4.55 -5.22 -7.88
N CYS A 80 -5.43 -5.29 -8.89
CA CYS A 80 -6.71 -4.60 -8.86
C CYS A 80 -7.70 -5.44 -8.05
N LEU A 81 -7.97 -5.05 -6.80
CA LEU A 81 -8.88 -5.79 -5.90
C LEU A 81 -10.23 -5.12 -5.71
N SER A 82 -10.35 -3.83 -6.03
CA SER A 82 -11.59 -3.08 -5.84
C SER A 82 -11.75 -1.97 -6.88
N GLU A 83 -12.97 -1.44 -6.94
CA GLU A 83 -13.32 -0.24 -7.68
C GLU A 83 -14.03 0.74 -6.74
N VAL A 84 -13.71 2.03 -6.87
CA VAL A 84 -14.39 3.12 -6.16
C VAL A 84 -15.01 4.02 -7.21
N ASP A 85 -16.34 4.16 -7.19
CA ASP A 85 -17.10 4.94 -8.19
C ASP A 85 -16.82 4.54 -9.66
N GLY A 86 -16.51 3.26 -9.89
CA GLY A 86 -16.17 2.71 -11.21
C GLY A 86 -14.73 2.98 -11.65
N GLU A 87 -13.89 3.50 -10.77
CA GLU A 87 -12.46 3.67 -11.00
C GLU A 87 -11.67 2.54 -10.33
N PRO A 88 -10.77 1.87 -11.05
CA PRO A 88 -9.98 0.76 -10.53
C PRO A 88 -8.99 1.24 -9.46
N LEU A 89 -8.95 0.51 -8.34
CA LEU A 89 -8.01 0.73 -7.25
C LEU A 89 -6.99 -0.42 -7.23
N LEU A 90 -5.71 -0.07 -7.38
CA LEU A 90 -4.60 -1.00 -7.25
C LEU A 90 -4.20 -1.09 -5.78
N THR A 91 -4.31 -2.27 -5.22
CA THR A 91 -3.95 -2.60 -3.85
C THR A 91 -2.71 -3.48 -3.87
N GLY A 92 -1.70 -3.09 -3.09
CA GLY A 92 -0.52 -3.89 -2.82
C GLY A 92 -0.28 -4.01 -1.33
N TRP A 93 0.54 -4.98 -0.95
CA TRP A 93 0.95 -5.17 0.44
C TRP A 93 2.36 -5.73 0.54
N MET A 94 3.01 -5.43 1.65
CA MET A 94 4.30 -6.00 2.01
C MET A 94 4.43 -6.10 3.53
N SER A 95 5.36 -6.92 4.01
CA SER A 95 5.58 -7.03 5.45
C SER A 95 6.00 -5.70 6.04
N LEU A 96 5.55 -5.45 7.27
CA LEU A 96 5.87 -4.24 8.00
C LEU A 96 7.39 -4.07 8.19
N GLU A 97 8.13 -5.17 8.32
CA GLU A 97 9.60 -5.18 8.35
C GLU A 97 10.23 -4.72 7.04
N LYS A 98 9.77 -5.25 5.89
CA LYS A 98 10.27 -4.80 4.57
C LYS A 98 9.97 -3.32 4.35
N PHE A 99 8.77 -2.88 4.70
CA PHE A 99 8.39 -1.47 4.58
C PHE A 99 9.26 -0.56 5.47
N ARG A 100 9.61 -0.98 6.69
CA ARG A 100 10.60 -0.27 7.53
C ARG A 100 11.96 -0.13 6.84
N GLY A 101 12.45 -1.20 6.21
CA GLY A 101 13.70 -1.17 5.44
C GLY A 101 13.64 -0.14 4.30
N PHE A 102 12.54 -0.12 3.56
CA PHE A 102 12.30 0.87 2.52
C PHE A 102 12.30 2.31 3.05
N LEU A 103 11.57 2.58 4.14
CA LEU A 103 11.54 3.92 4.74
C LEU A 103 12.93 4.38 5.22
N ALA A 104 13.74 3.47 5.76
CA ALA A 104 15.11 3.79 6.15
C ALA A 104 15.97 4.21 4.94
N SER A 105 15.82 3.54 3.78
CA SER A 105 16.53 3.93 2.56
C SER A 105 16.10 5.32 2.05
N CYS A 106 14.82 5.66 2.14
CA CYS A 106 14.33 7.00 1.77
C CYS A 106 15.03 8.11 2.57
N VAL A 107 15.30 7.89 3.85
CA VAL A 107 15.95 8.88 4.73
C VAL A 107 17.46 8.97 4.47
N MET A 108 18.12 7.87 4.11
CA MET A 108 19.56 7.88 3.83
C MET A 108 19.88 8.46 2.45
N ASP A 109 19.03 8.22 1.45
CA ASP A 109 19.26 8.61 0.07
C ASP A 109 18.95 10.11 -0.20
N THR A 110 18.26 10.79 0.74
CA THR A 110 17.83 12.19 0.60
C THR A 110 18.58 13.10 1.57
N VAL A 111 19.51 13.92 1.04
CA VAL A 111 20.29 14.87 1.86
C VAL A 111 19.45 16.09 2.26
N ASP A 112 18.51 16.52 1.40
CA ASP A 112 17.63 17.65 1.66
C ASP A 112 16.53 17.29 2.68
N ILE A 113 16.41 18.09 3.73
CA ILE A 113 15.38 17.93 4.78
C ILE A 113 13.98 18.36 4.30
N HIS A 114 13.91 19.13 3.22
CA HIS A 114 12.66 19.58 2.59
C HIS A 114 12.23 18.69 1.44
N ASP A 115 12.95 17.60 1.17
CA ASP A 115 12.57 16.62 0.16
C ASP A 115 11.20 15.99 0.52
N PRO A 116 10.20 16.04 -0.38
CA PRO A 116 8.88 15.48 -0.12
C PRO A 116 8.90 13.99 0.23
N VAL A 117 9.80 13.20 -0.36
CA VAL A 117 9.96 11.77 -0.05
C VAL A 117 10.41 11.61 1.39
N ARG A 118 11.38 12.42 1.83
CA ARG A 118 11.91 12.36 3.20
C ARG A 118 10.85 12.73 4.23
N LEU A 119 10.07 13.77 3.96
CA LEU A 119 8.98 14.20 4.85
C LEU A 119 7.87 13.14 4.94
N ALA A 120 7.46 12.57 3.80
CA ALA A 120 6.51 11.46 3.76
C ALA A 120 7.06 10.25 4.52
N ALA A 121 8.32 9.89 4.30
CA ALA A 121 8.97 8.74 4.94
C ALA A 121 9.08 8.92 6.47
N ALA A 122 9.41 10.11 6.95
CA ALA A 122 9.46 10.39 8.39
C ALA A 122 8.09 10.23 9.07
N ARG A 123 7.02 10.74 8.42
CA ARG A 123 5.64 10.58 8.89
C ARG A 123 5.21 9.11 8.89
N LEU A 124 5.52 8.38 7.82
CA LEU A 124 5.24 6.94 7.71
C LEU A 124 6.04 6.11 8.72
N HIS A 125 7.27 6.51 9.05
CA HIS A 125 8.08 5.81 10.04
C HIS A 125 7.45 5.89 11.45
N ALA A 126 6.89 7.04 11.83
CA ALA A 126 6.15 7.17 13.08
C ALA A 126 4.91 6.27 13.10
N ALA A 127 4.14 6.26 12.02
CA ALA A 127 2.95 5.43 11.87
C ALA A 127 3.26 3.93 11.93
N VAL A 128 4.34 3.50 11.30
CA VAL A 128 4.82 2.12 11.33
C VAL A 128 5.26 1.67 12.73
N GLY A 129 5.71 2.61 13.57
CA GLY A 129 5.93 2.36 14.99
C GLY A 129 4.62 2.02 15.70
N GLU A 130 3.60 2.85 15.53
CA GLU A 130 2.26 2.66 16.08
C GLU A 130 1.57 1.40 15.56
N TRP A 131 1.61 1.14 14.25
CA TRP A 131 1.02 -0.05 13.66
C TRP A 131 1.58 -1.34 14.25
N ALA A 132 2.88 -1.38 14.52
CA ALA A 132 3.49 -2.54 15.15
C ALA A 132 3.05 -2.74 16.60
N THR A 133 2.82 -1.67 17.37
CA THR A 133 2.27 -1.81 18.75
C THR A 133 0.83 -2.30 18.73
N LEU A 134 0.08 -2.02 17.65
CA LEU A 134 -1.28 -2.49 17.42
C LEU A 134 -1.35 -3.89 16.77
N GLY A 135 -0.20 -4.54 16.53
CA GLY A 135 -0.13 -5.90 16.01
C GLY A 135 -0.23 -6.01 14.49
N ALA A 136 0.05 -4.95 13.74
CA ALA A 136 0.15 -5.04 12.28
C ALA A 136 1.33 -5.94 11.86
N HIS A 137 1.08 -6.76 10.84
CA HIS A 137 2.06 -7.64 10.21
C HIS A 137 2.50 -7.12 8.85
N ASP A 138 1.56 -6.51 8.12
CA ASP A 138 1.77 -5.97 6.78
C ASP A 138 1.43 -4.49 6.73
N VAL A 139 1.95 -3.82 5.71
CA VAL A 139 1.50 -2.50 5.27
C VAL A 139 0.79 -2.70 3.94
N CYS A 140 -0.46 -2.28 3.88
CA CYS A 140 -1.21 -2.19 2.63
C CYS A 140 -1.07 -0.78 2.07
N PHE A 141 -1.02 -0.68 0.75
CA PHE A 141 -1.07 0.58 0.03
C PHE A 141 -2.05 0.49 -1.13
N GLU A 142 -2.78 1.57 -1.36
CA GLU A 142 -3.83 1.65 -2.37
C GLU A 142 -3.68 2.92 -3.19
N GLY A 143 -3.67 2.76 -4.51
CA GLY A 143 -3.58 3.86 -5.46
C GLY A 143 -4.50 3.64 -6.65
N TYR A 144 -5.13 4.71 -7.13
CA TYR A 144 -5.96 4.63 -8.32
C TYR A 144 -5.13 4.22 -9.52
N ALA A 145 -5.66 3.33 -10.38
CA ALA A 145 -4.95 2.99 -11.60
C ALA A 145 -4.95 4.17 -12.58
N THR A 146 -3.90 4.27 -13.39
CA THR A 146 -3.85 5.20 -14.51
C THR A 146 -4.98 4.87 -15.49
N ASN A 147 -5.98 5.76 -15.59
CA ASN A 147 -7.03 5.61 -16.58
C ASN A 147 -6.42 5.63 -17.99
N ALA A 148 -6.53 4.53 -18.74
CA ALA A 148 -6.07 4.44 -20.14
C ALA A 148 -6.66 5.54 -21.06
N LYS A 149 -7.72 6.23 -20.61
CA LYS A 149 -8.33 7.38 -21.30
C LYS A 149 -7.40 8.60 -21.45
N ASN A 150 -6.32 8.71 -20.67
CA ASN A 150 -5.36 9.81 -20.78
C ASN A 150 -4.12 9.51 -21.64
N LYS A 151 -3.98 8.29 -22.18
CA LYS A 151 -2.86 7.95 -23.10
C LYS A 151 -3.03 8.51 -24.53
N GLY A 152 -4.14 9.21 -24.82
CA GLY A 152 -4.47 9.72 -26.15
C GLY A 152 -4.49 11.25 -26.31
N ALA A 153 -4.15 12.01 -25.27
CA ALA A 153 -4.14 13.48 -25.35
C ALA A 153 -2.71 14.01 -25.21
N THR A 154 -1.96 13.96 -26.29
CA THR A 154 -0.76 14.78 -26.48
C THR A 154 -1.13 15.88 -27.49
N PRO A 155 -0.99 17.18 -27.16
CA PRO A 155 -0.94 18.23 -28.17
C PRO A 155 0.37 18.21 -28.95
#